data_AF-A0A7C1RX74-F1
#
_entry.id   AF-A0A7C1RX74-F1
#
_cell.length_a   1.000
_cell.length_b   1.000
_cell.length_c   1.000
_cell.angle_alpha   90.00
_cell.angle_beta   90.00
_cell.angle_gamma   90.00
#
_symmetry.space_group_name_H-M   'P 1'
#
loop_
_entity.id
_entity.type
_entity.pdbx_description
1 polymer ?
#
loop_
_entity_poly.entity_id
_entity_poly.type
_entity_poly.pdbx_seq_one_letter_code
_entity_poly.pdbx_strand_id
1 'polypeptide(L)'
;MPYTIYDIREIALLRQFRDLLQICDYNDKYKRRWRSLVTIKVDDYNSFSQALKYFKTKCQQSGLSSEIKRHQEYEKPTERKRKKRLRAIRRQRRNMLKLERKQLRNY
;
A
#
# COMPACT_ATOMS: atom_id res chain seq x y z
N MET A 1 -16.02 -22.69 21.06
CA MET A 1 -17.25 -22.31 20.31
C MET A 1 -17.92 -21.14 21.05
N PRO A 2 -18.68 -20.24 20.42
CA PRO A 2 -18.33 -19.26 19.37
C PRO A 2 -18.70 -17.80 19.77
N TYR A 3 -18.31 -16.87 18.89
CA TYR A 3 -18.70 -15.46 18.65
C TYR A 3 -19.98 -14.91 19.29
N THR A 4 -19.96 -13.62 19.71
CA THR A 4 -21.02 -12.60 19.44
C THR A 4 -20.70 -11.23 20.09
N ILE A 5 -20.17 -10.29 19.31
CA ILE A 5 -20.42 -8.85 19.52
C ILE A 5 -20.78 -8.30 18.14
N TYR A 6 -22.02 -8.56 17.75
CA TYR A 6 -22.75 -7.71 16.81
C TYR A 6 -23.86 -7.08 17.65
N ASP A 7 -23.77 -5.77 17.89
CA ASP A 7 -24.94 -5.00 18.28
C ASP A 7 -25.54 -4.42 16.98
N ILE A 8 -26.68 -4.96 16.60
CA ILE A 8 -27.40 -4.72 15.33
C ILE A 8 -28.50 -3.67 15.57
N ARG A 9 -28.24 -2.65 16.41
CA ARG A 9 -29.25 -1.64 16.76
C ARG A 9 -29.18 -0.31 16.04
N GLU A 10 -28.25 -0.11 15.11
CA GLU A 10 -28.14 1.17 14.38
C GLU A 10 -28.05 1.03 12.85
N ILE A 11 -28.66 -0.04 12.31
CA ILE A 11 -29.01 -0.11 10.89
C ILE A 11 -30.53 0.03 10.77
N ALA A 12 -30.98 1.28 10.87
CA ALA A 12 -32.22 1.75 10.28
C ALA A 12 -31.92 3.16 9.74
N LEU A 13 -31.30 3.22 8.56
CA LEU A 13 -31.97 3.67 7.35
C LEU A 13 -32.55 5.08 7.49
N LEU A 14 -31.73 6.07 7.14
CA LEU A 14 -31.79 6.72 5.83
C LEU A 14 -33.05 7.57 5.62
N ARG A 15 -32.89 8.89 5.83
CA ARG A 15 -33.62 10.03 5.24
C ARG A 15 -33.26 11.23 6.13
N GLN A 16 -32.70 12.34 5.70
CA GLN A 16 -32.72 13.08 4.45
C GLN A 16 -31.40 13.85 4.39
N PHE A 17 -30.62 13.66 3.34
CA PHE A 17 -30.54 14.64 2.26
C PHE A 17 -29.90 15.97 2.69
N ARG A 18 -28.77 16.24 2.02
CA ARG A 18 -28.34 17.57 1.56
C ARG A 18 -27.30 18.29 2.42
N ASP A 19 -26.16 17.64 2.61
CA ASP A 19 -24.86 18.31 2.52
C ASP A 19 -23.96 17.53 1.54
N LEU A 20 -24.49 17.37 0.32
CA LEU A 20 -23.65 17.10 -0.83
C LEU A 20 -22.89 18.40 -1.13
N LEU A 21 -21.57 18.25 -1.25
CA LEU A 21 -20.62 19.21 -1.80
C LEU A 21 -19.99 20.23 -0.83
N GLN A 22 -19.29 19.76 0.20
CA GLN A 22 -18.07 20.44 0.67
C GLN A 22 -17.14 19.52 1.46
N ILE A 23 -16.53 18.54 0.76
CA ILE A 23 -15.25 17.97 1.22
C ILE A 23 -14.12 18.74 0.51
N CYS A 24 -14.18 20.06 0.62
CA CYS A 24 -13.07 20.96 0.33
C CYS A 24 -12.65 21.59 1.65
N ASP A 25 -12.10 20.76 2.53
CA ASP A 25 -10.97 21.10 3.40
C ASP A 25 -10.56 19.83 4.17
N TYR A 26 -9.98 18.90 3.43
CA TYR A 26 -9.39 17.69 3.98
C TYR A 26 -8.04 18.02 4.62
N ASN A 27 -8.11 18.41 5.90
CA ASN A 27 -7.08 18.38 6.94
C ASN A 27 -5.66 17.93 6.49
N ASP A 28 -4.75 18.90 6.33
CA ASP A 28 -3.40 18.82 5.73
C ASP A 28 -2.40 17.87 6.46
N LYS A 29 -2.81 17.21 7.55
CA LYS A 29 -1.98 16.26 8.33
C LYS A 29 -1.79 14.87 7.70
N TYR A 30 -2.65 14.44 6.77
CA TYR A 30 -2.57 13.10 6.16
C TYR A 30 -1.76 13.05 4.84
N LYS A 31 -1.26 14.20 4.38
CA LYS A 31 -0.58 14.40 3.08
C LYS A 31 0.78 13.73 2.95
N ARG A 32 1.39 13.23 4.03
CA ARG A 32 2.73 12.62 3.97
C ARG A 32 2.77 11.12 3.66
N ARG A 33 1.63 10.42 3.61
CA ARG A 33 1.61 8.95 3.42
C ARG A 33 0.77 8.44 2.23
N TRP A 34 -0.12 9.24 1.68
CA TRP A 34 -0.93 8.87 0.50
C TRP A 34 -0.51 9.64 -0.77
N ARG A 35 0.78 9.59 -1.13
CA ARG A 35 1.34 10.28 -2.31
C ARG A 35 1.86 9.35 -3.40
N SER A 36 1.29 8.15 -3.53
CA SER A 36 1.64 7.24 -4.63
C SER A 36 0.39 6.82 -5.39
N LEU A 37 -0.38 7.80 -5.88
CA LEU A 37 -1.34 7.54 -6.94
C LEU A 37 -0.56 7.49 -8.25
N VAL A 38 -0.60 6.34 -8.92
CA VAL A 38 0.02 6.17 -10.23
C VAL A 38 -0.92 6.80 -11.26
N THR A 39 -0.48 7.86 -11.91
CA THR A 39 -1.24 8.57 -12.95
C THR A 39 -0.46 8.54 -14.26
N ILE A 40 -1.16 8.26 -15.37
CA ILE A 40 -0.60 8.31 -16.72
C ILE A 40 -1.58 9.08 -17.60
N LYS A 41 -1.07 10.06 -18.36
CA LYS A 41 -1.82 10.74 -19.40
C LYS A 41 -1.74 9.91 -20.68
N VAL A 42 -2.87 9.70 -21.34
CA VAL A 42 -2.94 8.83 -22.52
C VAL A 42 -2.40 9.54 -23.76
N ASP A 43 -2.55 10.86 -23.85
CA ASP A 43 -2.11 11.68 -24.99
C ASP A 43 -0.59 11.68 -25.19
N ASP A 44 0.18 11.38 -24.14
CA ASP A 44 1.64 11.27 -24.19
C ASP A 44 2.11 9.99 -24.94
N TYR A 45 1.18 9.10 -25.32
CA TYR A 45 1.48 7.81 -25.97
C TYR A 45 0.76 7.66 -27.30
N ASN A 46 1.44 7.07 -28.27
CA ASN A 46 0.91 6.84 -29.62
C ASN A 46 -0.29 5.88 -29.65
N SER A 47 -0.53 5.09 -28.60
CA SER A 47 -1.64 4.13 -28.51
C SER A 47 -2.07 3.85 -27.07
N PHE A 48 -3.37 3.61 -26.86
CA PHE A 48 -3.94 3.24 -25.56
C PHE A 48 -3.30 1.97 -24.97
N SER A 49 -3.08 0.95 -25.80
CA SER A 49 -2.46 -0.31 -25.38
C SER A 49 -1.05 -0.08 -24.82
N GLN A 50 -0.33 0.91 -25.36
CA GLN A 50 0.98 1.31 -24.89
C GLN A 50 0.88 2.01 -23.52
N ALA A 51 -0.02 2.99 -23.39
CA ALA A 51 -0.27 3.68 -22.11
C ALA A 51 -0.67 2.69 -21.00
N LEU A 52 -1.51 1.70 -21.30
CA LEU A 52 -1.93 0.67 -20.35
C LEU A 52 -0.77 -0.24 -19.90
N LYS A 53 0.14 -0.59 -20.83
CA LYS A 53 1.35 -1.35 -20.49
C LYS A 53 2.24 -0.56 -19.53
N TYR A 54 2.44 0.73 -19.80
CA TYR A 54 3.20 1.61 -18.91
C TYR A 54 2.53 1.75 -17.54
N PHE A 55 1.20 1.84 -17.49
CA PHE A 55 0.45 1.91 -16.24
C PHE A 55 0.67 0.69 -15.36
N LYS A 56 0.56 -0.51 -15.94
CA LYS A 56 0.83 -1.77 -15.22
C LYS A 56 2.25 -1.80 -14.66
N THR A 57 3.24 -1.39 -15.45
CA THR A 57 4.63 -1.29 -14.99
C THR A 57 4.80 -0.27 -13.86
N LYS A 58 4.19 0.91 -13.96
CA LYS A 58 4.26 1.94 -12.92
C LYS A 58 3.57 1.49 -11.62
N CYS A 59 2.44 0.80 -11.71
CA CYS A 59 1.79 0.16 -10.56
C CYS A 59 2.68 -0.89 -9.89
N GLN A 60 3.43 -1.68 -10.67
CA GLN A 60 4.41 -2.63 -10.12
C GLN A 60 5.59 -1.91 -9.46
N GLN A 61 6.15 -0.89 -10.11
CA GLN A 61 7.26 -0.09 -9.58
C GLN A 61 6.90 0.64 -8.28
N SER A 62 5.68 1.17 -8.19
CA SER A 62 5.17 1.84 -6.98
C SER A 62 5.05 0.91 -5.77
N GLY A 63 5.08 -0.41 -5.98
CA GLY A 63 4.89 -1.39 -4.92
C GLY A 63 3.43 -1.51 -4.46
N LEU A 64 2.48 -0.88 -5.15
CA LEU A 64 1.05 -0.88 -4.81
C LEU A 64 0.48 -2.30 -4.74
N SER A 65 0.87 -3.20 -5.65
CA SER A 65 0.46 -4.62 -5.60
C SER A 65 0.95 -5.35 -4.35
N SER A 66 2.13 -4.99 -3.82
CA SER A 66 2.67 -5.56 -2.58
C SER A 66 1.97 -4.99 -1.35
N GLU A 67 1.56 -3.72 -1.41
CA GLU A 67 0.80 -3.07 -0.34
C GLU A 67 -0.62 -3.64 -0.23
N ILE A 68 -1.30 -3.84 -1.37
CA ILE A 68 -2.59 -4.55 -1.42
C ILE A 68 -2.47 -5.92 -0.75
N LYS A 69 -1.52 -6.75 -1.20
CA LYS A 69 -1.28 -8.08 -0.61
C LYS A 69 -0.99 -8.05 0.89
N ARG A 70 -0.29 -7.01 1.36
CA ARG A 70 0.04 -6.85 2.78
C ARG A 70 -1.19 -6.49 3.63
N HIS A 71 -2.21 -5.86 3.04
CA HIS A 71 -3.41 -5.37 3.74
C HIS A 71 -4.66 -6.22 3.47
N GLN A 72 -4.54 -7.30 2.69
CA GLN A 72 -5.65 -8.23 2.41
C GLN A 72 -6.17 -8.92 3.68
N GLU A 73 -5.32 -9.12 4.68
CA GLU A 73 -5.68 -9.76 5.95
C GLU A 73 -5.38 -8.84 7.12
N TYR A 74 -6.21 -8.89 8.17
CA TYR A 74 -5.91 -8.24 9.44
C TYR A 74 -4.74 -8.95 10.12
N GLU A 75 -3.57 -8.32 10.10
CA GLU A 75 -2.45 -8.74 10.90
C GLU A 75 -2.46 -8.03 12.26
N LYS A 76 -2.51 -8.81 13.34
CA LYS A 76 -2.40 -8.29 14.72
C LYS A 76 -1.16 -7.38 14.84
N PRO A 77 -1.24 -6.26 15.57
CA PRO A 77 -0.18 -5.25 15.60
C PRO A 77 1.15 -5.78 16.16
N THR A 78 1.10 -6.73 17.09
CA THR A 78 2.27 -7.42 17.65
C THR A 78 2.97 -8.30 16.62
N GLU A 79 2.22 -9.12 15.89
CA GLU A 79 2.73 -9.97 14.82
C GLU A 79 3.32 -9.16 13.68
N ARG A 80 2.66 -8.05 13.30
CA ARG A 80 3.19 -7.10 12.31
C ARG A 80 4.55 -6.53 12.72
N LYS A 81 4.72 -6.14 13.99
CA LYS A 81 6.00 -5.66 14.54
C LYS A 81 7.06 -6.76 14.51
N ARG A 82 6.71 -7.98 14.92
CA ARG A 82 7.60 -9.16 14.89
C ARG A 82 8.09 -9.48 13.48
N LYS A 83 7.19 -9.58 12.50
CA LYS A 83 7.54 -9.83 11.09
C LYS A 83 8.40 -8.70 10.52
N LYS A 84 8.13 -7.43 10.86
CA LYS A 84 8.96 -6.30 10.43
C LYS A 84 10.41 -6.41 10.94
N ARG A 85 10.60 -6.75 12.22
CA ARG A 85 11.94 -6.96 12.82
C ARG A 85 12.69 -8.11 12.13
N LEU A 86 12.04 -9.26 11.96
CA LEU A 86 12.64 -10.42 11.28
C LEU A 86 13.03 -10.12 9.83
N ARG A 87 12.19 -9.37 9.09
CA ARG A 87 12.51 -8.92 7.73
C ARG A 87 13.73 -7.98 7.70
N ALA A 88 13.88 -7.10 8.68
CA ALA A 88 15.03 -6.21 8.79
C ALA A 88 16.33 -6.98 9.06
N ILE A 89 16.33 -7.91 10.02
CA ILE A 89 17.48 -8.77 10.33
C ILE A 89 17.90 -9.58 9.11
N ARG A 90 16.94 -10.22 8.42
CA ARG A 90 17.21 -10.96 7.17
C ARG A 90 17.80 -10.08 6.08
N ARG A 91 17.33 -8.82 5.96
CA ARG A 91 17.88 -7.85 5.00
C ARG A 91 19.33 -7.49 5.35
N GLN A 92 19.64 -7.22 6.62
CA GLN A 92 20.99 -6.92 7.08
C GLN A 92 21.96 -8.07 6.80
N ARG A 93 21.59 -9.30 7.16
CA ARG A 93 22.40 -10.50 6.88
C ARG A 93 22.70 -10.66 5.40
N ARG A 94 21.69 -10.51 4.53
CA ARG A 94 21.88 -10.57 3.07
C ARG A 94 22.81 -9.47 2.55
N ASN A 95 22.77 -8.29 3.13
CA ASN A 95 23.64 -7.18 2.72
C ASN A 95 25.10 -7.42 3.13
N MET A 96 25.33 -7.96 4.33
CA MET A 96 26.66 -8.35 4.81
C MET A 96 27.28 -9.42 3.90
N LEU A 97 26.56 -10.50 3.62
CA LEU A 97 27.02 -11.56 2.69
C LEU A 97 27.33 -11.02 1.29
N LYS A 98 26.55 -10.03 0.80
CA LYS A 98 26.81 -9.38 -0.48
C LYS A 98 28.09 -8.54 -0.46
N LEU A 99 28.40 -7.91 0.66
CA LEU A 99 29.61 -7.12 0.85
C LEU A 99 30.84 -8.03 0.89
N GLU A 100 30.81 -9.09 1.69
CA GLU A 100 31.87 -10.10 1.76
C GLU A 100 32.17 -10.68 0.36
N ARG A 101 31.14 -11.09 -0.37
CA ARG A 101 31.29 -11.57 -1.76
C ARG A 101 31.88 -10.55 -2.72
N LYS A 102 31.71 -9.25 -2.48
CA LYS A 102 32.35 -8.19 -3.29
C LYS A 102 33.81 -8.03 -2.92
N GLN A 103 34.13 -8.05 -1.62
CA GLN A 103 35.51 -7.98 -1.14
C GLN A 103 36.33 -9.15 -1.68
N LEU A 104 35.78 -10.37 -1.64
CA LEU A 104 36.41 -11.57 -2.19
C LEU A 104 36.60 -11.58 -3.71
N ARG A 105 35.83 -10.77 -4.47
CA ARG A 105 35.99 -10.66 -5.94
C ARG A 105 37.04 -9.65 -6.35
N ASN A 106 37.41 -8.74 -5.45
CA ASN A 106 38.33 -7.64 -5.71
C ASN A 106 39.77 -7.95 -5.27
N TYR A 107 40.01 -9.17 -4.77
CA TYR A 107 41.31 -9.78 -4.50
C TYR A 107 41.49 -10.93 -5.49
#